data_AF-A0AB33JZP6-F1
#
_entry.id   AF-A0AB33JZP6-F1
#
_cell.length_a   1.000
_cell.length_b   1.000
_cell.length_c   1.000
_cell.angle_alpha   90.00
_cell.angle_beta   90.00
_cell.angle_gamma   90.00
#
_symmetry.space_group_name_H-M   'P 1'
#
loop_
_entity.id
_entity.type
_entity.pdbx_description
1 polymer ?
#
loop_
_entity_poly.entity_id
_entity_poly.type
_entity_poly.pdbx_seq_one_letter_code
_entity_poly.pdbx_strand_id
1 'polypeptide(L)'
;MSNDVSRAADKLAKLRAQADRLAGPMADAEAALVAAEEAEQARRAARAAEYDRAFLNTWTAQAAERSDRGNELHAEFIELLSAEPWFRVYVAHRAERYKREKILTAAQNAQAHLGEARTVPEQRWYALRIIEDITSAVDDAAEAIGATYGEELEAKRNAYIEATD
;
A
#
# COMPACT_ATOMS: atom_id res chain seq x y z
N MET A 1 -48.42 34.21 -55.03
CA MET A 1 -47.67 33.62 -53.90
C MET A 1 -47.06 34.78 -53.12
N SER A 2 -47.31 34.84 -51.80
CA SER A 2 -47.06 36.04 -50.98
C SER A 2 -45.56 36.35 -50.82
N ASN A 3 -45.22 37.64 -50.83
CA ASN A 3 -43.88 38.22 -50.64
C ASN A 3 -43.17 37.68 -49.38
N ASP A 4 -43.94 37.24 -48.38
CA ASP A 4 -43.46 36.63 -47.15
C ASP A 4 -42.89 35.22 -47.33
N VAL A 5 -43.43 34.44 -48.27
CA VAL A 5 -42.91 33.09 -48.60
C VAL A 5 -41.56 33.20 -49.29
N SER A 6 -41.37 34.22 -50.15
CA SER A 6 -40.08 34.50 -50.78
C SER A 6 -39.03 34.93 -49.76
N ARG A 7 -39.37 35.85 -48.84
CA ARG A 7 -38.45 36.27 -47.77
C ARG A 7 -38.10 35.14 -46.79
N ALA A 8 -39.05 34.26 -46.50
CA ALA A 8 -38.79 33.09 -45.66
C ALA A 8 -37.84 32.10 -46.36
N ALA A 9 -38.01 31.88 -47.67
CA ALA A 9 -37.12 31.06 -48.49
C ALA A 9 -35.69 31.63 -48.54
N ASP A 10 -35.54 32.95 -48.72
CA ASP A 10 -34.23 33.61 -48.72
C ASP A 10 -33.53 33.55 -47.36
N LYS A 11 -34.28 33.68 -46.25
CA LYS A 11 -33.75 33.49 -44.90
C LYS A 11 -33.30 32.05 -44.66
N LEU A 12 -34.09 31.06 -45.10
CA LEU A 12 -33.75 29.64 -45.01
C LEU A 12 -32.48 29.32 -45.81
N ALA A 13 -32.36 29.85 -47.04
CA ALA A 13 -31.18 29.68 -47.88
C ALA A 13 -29.92 30.28 -47.24
N LYS A 14 -30.04 31.48 -46.64
CA LYS A 14 -28.94 32.10 -45.88
C LYS A 14 -28.54 31.30 -44.65
N LEU A 15 -29.50 30.77 -43.88
CA LEU A 15 -29.21 29.93 -42.72
C LEU A 15 -28.55 28.60 -43.12
N ARG A 16 -28.98 27.99 -44.23
CA ARG A 16 -28.31 26.80 -44.81
C ARG A 16 -26.89 27.11 -45.23
N ALA A 17 -26.66 28.20 -45.97
CA ALA A 17 -25.31 28.61 -46.36
C ALA A 17 -24.41 28.94 -45.15
N GLN A 18 -24.97 29.47 -44.05
CA GLN A 18 -24.24 29.67 -42.81
C GLN A 18 -23.93 28.35 -42.10
N ALA A 19 -24.86 27.39 -42.08
CA ALA A 19 -24.64 26.06 -41.53
C ALA A 19 -23.59 25.29 -42.33
N ASP A 20 -23.67 25.30 -43.66
CA ASP A 20 -22.70 24.64 -44.56
C ASP A 20 -21.31 25.27 -44.42
N ARG A 21 -21.23 26.59 -44.23
CA ARG A 21 -19.97 27.31 -43.98
C ARG A 21 -19.31 26.91 -42.67
N LEU A 22 -20.09 26.53 -41.65
CA LEU A 22 -19.58 26.13 -40.33
C LEU A 22 -19.31 24.62 -40.26
N ALA A 23 -19.98 23.80 -41.08
CA ALA A 23 -19.83 22.35 -41.07
C ALA A 23 -18.40 21.88 -41.36
N GLY A 24 -17.71 22.48 -42.35
CA GLY A 24 -16.30 22.19 -42.65
C GLY A 24 -15.35 22.50 -41.49
N PRO A 25 -15.34 23.75 -40.97
CA PRO A 25 -14.53 24.11 -39.79
C PRO A 25 -14.83 23.29 -38.54
N MET A 26 -16.08 22.84 -38.33
CA MET A 26 -16.43 21.95 -37.23
C MET A 26 -15.84 20.56 -37.41
N ALA A 27 -15.94 19.97 -38.61
CA ALA A 27 -15.32 18.69 -38.91
C ALA A 27 -13.78 18.75 -38.79
N ASP A 28 -13.17 19.85 -39.24
CA ASP A 28 -11.71 20.07 -39.10
C ASP A 28 -11.31 20.21 -37.62
N ALA A 29 -12.11 20.91 -36.81
CA ALA A 29 -11.88 21.05 -35.37
C ALA A 29 -12.05 19.73 -34.61
N GLU A 30 -13.05 18.92 -34.98
CA GLU A 30 -13.25 17.57 -34.43
C GLU A 30 -12.07 16.64 -34.78
N ALA A 31 -11.62 16.65 -36.04
CA ALA A 31 -10.45 15.89 -36.46
C ALA A 31 -9.17 16.34 -35.73
N ALA A 32 -8.99 17.65 -35.53
CA ALA A 32 -7.85 18.19 -34.79
C ALA A 32 -7.90 17.82 -33.30
N LEU A 33 -9.09 17.79 -32.68
CA LEU A 33 -9.27 17.34 -31.31
C LEU A 33 -8.91 15.85 -31.15
N VAL A 34 -9.42 14.99 -32.04
CA VAL A 34 -9.10 13.55 -32.03
C VAL A 34 -7.59 13.35 -32.19
N ALA A 35 -6.96 14.03 -33.14
CA ALA A 35 -5.51 13.93 -33.34
C ALA A 35 -4.72 14.43 -32.11
N ALA A 36 -5.18 15.47 -31.43
CA ALA A 36 -4.56 15.98 -30.21
C ALA A 36 -4.72 15.01 -29.02
N GLU A 37 -5.89 14.39 -28.88
CA GLU A 37 -6.15 13.37 -27.86
C GLU A 37 -5.29 12.12 -28.09
N GLU A 38 -5.18 11.65 -29.33
CA GLU A 38 -4.30 10.52 -29.69
C GLU A 38 -2.83 10.84 -29.42
N ALA A 39 -2.37 12.05 -29.77
CA ALA A 39 -1.00 12.49 -29.52
C ALA A 39 -0.68 12.57 -28.02
N GLU A 40 -1.61 13.09 -27.21
CA GLU A 40 -1.45 13.18 -25.75
C GLU A 40 -1.47 11.79 -25.10
N GLN A 41 -2.33 10.87 -25.56
CA GLN A 41 -2.32 9.49 -25.11
C GLN A 41 -0.98 8.80 -25.44
N ALA A 42 -0.46 8.99 -26.66
CA ALA A 42 0.83 8.44 -27.07
C ALA A 42 1.98 9.00 -26.21
N ARG A 43 1.97 10.31 -25.91
CA ARG A 43 2.94 10.95 -25.02
C ARG A 43 2.91 10.34 -23.62
N ARG A 44 1.71 10.22 -23.02
CA ARG A 44 1.52 9.61 -21.69
C ARG A 44 1.99 8.16 -21.66
N ALA A 45 1.69 7.37 -22.69
CA ALA A 45 2.13 5.98 -22.80
C ALA A 45 3.68 5.87 -22.87
N ALA A 46 4.33 6.76 -23.63
CA ALA A 46 5.79 6.80 -23.70
C ALA A 46 6.42 7.17 -22.34
N ARG A 47 5.91 8.20 -21.67
CA ARG A 47 6.32 8.60 -20.31
C ARG A 47 6.14 7.47 -19.29
N ALA A 48 5.01 6.78 -19.35
CA ALA A 48 4.72 5.64 -18.48
C ALA A 48 5.77 4.53 -18.68
N ALA A 49 6.06 4.15 -19.93
CA ALA A 49 7.05 3.13 -20.24
C ALA A 49 8.48 3.54 -19.82
N GLU A 50 8.80 4.83 -19.88
CA GLU A 50 10.08 5.36 -19.37
C GLU A 50 10.17 5.23 -17.86
N TYR A 51 9.16 5.71 -17.12
CA TYR A 51 9.10 5.59 -15.66
C TYR A 51 9.18 4.12 -15.22
N ASP A 52 8.38 3.26 -15.83
CA ASP A 52 8.33 1.83 -15.48
C ASP A 52 9.70 1.17 -15.71
N ARG A 53 10.41 1.53 -16.78
CA ARG A 53 11.77 1.04 -17.04
C ARG A 53 12.78 1.56 -16.02
N ALA A 54 12.69 2.84 -15.65
CA ALA A 54 13.55 3.43 -14.61
C ALA A 54 13.28 2.80 -13.22
N PHE A 55 12.01 2.57 -12.90
CA PHE A 55 11.60 1.88 -11.67
C PHE A 55 12.13 0.45 -11.64
N LEU A 56 12.00 -0.30 -12.74
CA LEU A 56 12.55 -1.66 -12.86
C LEU A 56 14.08 -1.73 -12.71
N ASN A 57 14.80 -0.64 -12.98
CA ASN A 57 16.25 -0.57 -12.77
C ASN A 57 16.64 -0.23 -11.33
N THR A 58 15.70 0.28 -10.51
CA THR A 58 15.98 0.79 -9.17
C THR A 58 15.22 0.09 -8.04
N TRP A 59 14.22 -0.75 -8.36
CA TRP A 59 13.35 -1.37 -7.34
C TRP A 59 14.11 -2.21 -6.32
N THR A 60 15.18 -2.90 -6.73
CA THR A 60 15.98 -3.74 -5.82
C THR A 60 16.66 -2.91 -4.74
N ALA A 61 17.23 -1.76 -5.13
CA ALA A 61 17.86 -0.83 -4.20
C ALA A 61 16.83 -0.19 -3.27
N GLN A 62 15.67 0.22 -3.80
CA GLN A 62 14.58 0.76 -2.99
C GLN A 62 14.04 -0.28 -1.99
N ALA A 63 13.87 -1.53 -2.41
CA ALA A 63 13.44 -2.62 -1.54
C ALA A 63 14.48 -2.96 -0.46
N ALA A 64 15.77 -2.98 -0.83
CA ALA A 64 16.86 -3.18 0.12
C ALA A 64 16.89 -2.07 1.18
N GLU A 65 16.77 -0.79 0.78
CA GLU A 65 16.69 0.33 1.71
C GLU A 65 15.55 0.18 2.72
N ARG A 66 14.36 -0.27 2.28
CA ARG A 66 13.23 -0.54 3.19
C ARG A 66 13.49 -1.72 4.11
N SER A 67 14.15 -2.77 3.62
CA SER A 67 14.56 -3.91 4.44
C SER A 67 15.56 -3.50 5.52
N ASP A 68 16.59 -2.74 5.14
CA ASP A 68 17.64 -2.27 6.05
C ASP A 68 17.04 -1.36 7.12
N ARG A 69 16.18 -0.41 6.70
CA ARG A 69 15.47 0.45 7.65
C ARG A 69 14.54 -0.35 8.57
N GLY A 70 13.89 -1.39 8.06
CA GLY A 70 13.09 -2.32 8.86
C GLY A 70 13.91 -3.02 9.94
N ASN A 71 15.12 -3.48 9.60
CA ASN A 71 16.04 -4.10 10.55
C ASN A 71 16.51 -3.10 11.64
N GLU A 72 16.81 -1.86 11.26
CA GLU A 72 17.17 -0.80 12.22
C GLU A 72 16.02 -0.49 13.19
N LEU A 73 14.80 -0.32 12.66
CA LEU A 73 13.60 -0.07 13.47
C LEU A 73 13.29 -1.25 14.40
N HIS A 74 13.53 -2.48 13.94
CA HIS A 74 13.38 -3.66 14.80
C HIS A 74 14.38 -3.61 15.97
N ALA A 75 15.65 -3.29 15.71
CA ALA A 75 16.65 -3.15 16.76
C ALA A 75 16.24 -2.05 17.77
N GLU A 76 15.85 -0.88 17.28
CA GLU A 76 15.36 0.24 18.10
C GLU A 76 14.13 -0.15 18.93
N PHE A 77 13.17 -0.85 18.32
CA PHE A 77 11.99 -1.35 19.02
C PHE A 77 12.36 -2.28 20.17
N ILE A 78 13.28 -3.22 19.98
CA ILE A 78 13.70 -4.15 21.05
C ILE A 78 14.37 -3.39 22.21
N GLU A 79 15.19 -2.39 21.91
CA GLU A 79 15.80 -1.53 22.93
C GLU A 79 14.71 -0.80 23.75
N LEU A 80 13.77 -0.14 23.07
CA LEU A 80 12.65 0.57 23.70
C LEU A 80 11.74 -0.36 24.50
N LEU A 81 11.40 -1.53 23.94
CA LEU A 81 10.53 -2.51 24.59
C LEU A 81 11.11 -2.95 25.93
N SER A 82 12.43 -3.12 26.04
CA SER A 82 13.10 -3.45 27.30
C SER A 82 13.02 -2.35 28.36
N ALA A 83 12.84 -1.09 27.93
CA ALA A 83 12.65 0.05 28.81
C ALA A 83 11.23 0.14 29.38
N GLU A 84 10.25 -0.45 28.69
CA GLU A 84 8.83 -0.35 29.04
C GLU A 84 8.48 -1.06 30.36
N PRO A 85 7.86 -0.36 31.34
CA PRO A 85 7.50 -0.94 32.63
C PRO A 85 6.57 -2.16 32.53
N TRP A 86 5.59 -2.13 31.63
CA TRP A 86 4.63 -3.24 31.46
C TRP A 86 5.34 -4.49 30.93
N PHE A 87 6.30 -4.32 30.01
CA PHE A 87 7.06 -5.42 29.42
C PHE A 87 7.97 -6.06 30.46
N ARG A 88 8.63 -5.26 31.31
CA ARG A 88 9.43 -5.77 32.44
C ARG A 88 8.59 -6.63 33.40
N VAL A 89 7.40 -6.18 33.77
CA VAL A 89 6.48 -6.94 34.63
C VAL A 89 6.03 -8.23 33.95
N TYR A 90 5.73 -8.19 32.65
CA TYR A 90 5.36 -9.37 31.88
C TYR A 90 6.51 -10.39 31.78
N VAL A 91 7.74 -9.94 31.51
CA VAL A 91 8.95 -10.77 31.52
C VAL A 91 9.17 -11.39 32.90
N ALA A 92 9.03 -10.62 33.98
CA ALA A 92 9.16 -11.15 35.34
C ALA A 92 8.12 -12.26 35.62
N HIS A 93 6.85 -12.04 35.26
CA HIS A 93 5.82 -13.08 35.37
C HIS A 93 6.16 -14.33 34.54
N ARG A 94 6.64 -14.16 33.30
CA ARG A 94 7.08 -15.29 32.45
C ARG A 94 8.27 -16.01 33.08
N ALA A 95 9.24 -15.28 33.63
CA ALA A 95 10.41 -15.83 34.29
C ALA A 95 10.03 -16.73 35.48
N GLU A 96 9.05 -16.34 36.30
CA GLU A 96 8.56 -17.18 37.40
C GLU A 96 8.00 -18.53 36.92
N ARG A 97 7.36 -18.56 35.74
CA ARG A 97 6.88 -19.82 35.14
C ARG A 97 8.04 -20.69 34.65
N TYR A 98 9.08 -20.11 34.07
CA TYR A 98 10.29 -20.84 33.70
C TYR A 98 11.02 -21.37 34.94
N LYS A 99 11.10 -20.59 36.02
CA LYS A 99 11.65 -21.06 37.30
C LYS A 99 10.85 -22.27 37.83
N ARG A 100 9.51 -22.20 37.79
CA ARG A 100 8.63 -23.33 38.15
C ARG A 100 8.94 -24.57 37.31
N GLU A 101 9.09 -24.44 35.99
CA GLU A 101 9.49 -25.55 35.12
C GLU A 101 10.77 -26.21 35.62
N LYS A 102 11.83 -25.41 35.88
CA LYS A 102 13.11 -25.94 36.35
C LYS A 102 13.00 -26.64 37.70
N ILE A 103 12.18 -26.13 38.61
CA ILE A 103 11.89 -26.77 39.90
C ILE A 103 11.23 -28.14 39.67
N LEU A 104 10.20 -28.21 38.81
CA LEU A 104 9.51 -29.46 38.52
C LEU A 104 10.44 -30.49 37.85
N THR A 105 11.27 -30.06 36.90
CA THR A 105 12.27 -30.93 36.28
C THR A 105 13.27 -31.45 37.30
N ALA A 106 13.78 -30.58 38.18
CA ALA A 106 14.71 -30.99 39.24
C ALA A 106 14.06 -32.01 40.20
N ALA A 107 12.80 -31.81 40.56
CA ALA A 107 12.05 -32.73 41.41
C ALA A 107 11.79 -34.08 40.72
N GLN A 108 11.45 -34.10 39.43
CA GLN A 108 11.33 -35.33 38.65
C GLN A 108 12.66 -36.10 38.60
N ASN A 109 13.77 -35.40 38.40
CA ASN A 109 15.10 -36.01 38.39
C ASN A 109 15.44 -36.60 39.76
N ALA A 110 15.09 -35.92 40.85
CA ALA A 110 15.28 -36.44 42.20
C ALA A 110 14.48 -37.73 42.44
N GLN A 111 13.21 -37.79 42.01
CA GLN A 111 12.42 -39.04 42.09
C GLN A 111 13.08 -40.17 41.31
N ALA A 112 13.57 -39.88 40.10
CA ALA A 112 14.26 -40.86 39.28
C ALA A 112 15.55 -41.39 39.95
N HIS A 113 16.37 -40.52 40.53
CA HIS A 113 17.60 -40.92 41.23
C HIS A 113 17.35 -41.76 42.48
N LEU A 114 16.23 -41.52 43.17
CA LEU A 114 15.82 -42.29 44.35
C LEU A 114 15.07 -43.59 44.00
N GLY A 115 14.76 -43.82 42.73
CA GLY A 115 13.96 -44.97 42.29
C GLY A 115 12.47 -44.87 42.70
N GLU A 116 12.00 -43.66 42.99
CA GLU A 116 10.60 -43.40 43.36
C GLU A 116 9.69 -43.36 42.12
N ALA A 117 8.40 -43.63 42.32
CA ALA A 117 7.40 -43.46 41.27
C ALA A 117 7.29 -41.99 40.83
N ARG A 118 7.17 -41.74 39.53
CA ARG A 118 7.13 -40.39 38.95
C ARG A 118 5.75 -39.75 39.20
N THR A 119 5.65 -38.92 40.22
CA THR A 119 4.40 -38.24 40.62
C THR A 119 4.44 -36.73 40.43
N VAL A 120 5.63 -36.14 40.20
CA VAL A 120 5.76 -34.70 39.95
C VAL A 120 5.16 -34.33 38.58
N PRO A 121 4.22 -33.37 38.52
CA PRO A 121 3.51 -33.01 37.30
C PRO A 121 4.42 -32.31 36.29
N GLU A 122 4.04 -32.39 35.00
CA GLU A 122 4.70 -31.64 33.93
C GLU A 122 4.28 -30.15 33.93
N GLN A 123 5.20 -29.29 33.50
CA GLN A 123 4.89 -27.88 33.26
C GLN A 123 3.93 -27.77 32.05
N ARG A 124 2.81 -27.07 32.23
CA ARG A 124 1.90 -26.72 31.14
C ARG A 124 1.95 -25.22 30.85
N TRP A 125 1.90 -24.86 29.58
CA TRP A 125 1.98 -23.48 29.10
C TRP A 125 0.61 -23.06 28.56
N TYR A 126 -0.30 -22.70 29.46
CA TYR A 126 -1.55 -22.04 29.06
C TYR A 126 -1.45 -20.53 29.28
N ALA A 127 -2.04 -19.78 28.34
CA ALA A 127 -2.20 -18.32 28.21
C ALA A 127 -1.17 -17.59 27.32
N LEU A 128 -1.60 -17.19 26.11
CA LEU A 128 -0.95 -16.18 25.26
C LEU A 128 -1.89 -15.24 24.48
N ARG A 129 -3.21 -15.22 24.75
CA ARG A 129 -4.16 -14.36 24.01
C ARG A 129 -3.82 -12.87 23.95
N ILE A 130 -3.29 -12.30 25.05
CA ILE A 130 -3.03 -10.85 25.09
C ILE A 130 -1.91 -10.40 24.15
N ILE A 131 -0.92 -11.27 23.89
CA ILE A 131 0.16 -10.96 22.93
C ILE A 131 -0.35 -11.16 21.51
N GLU A 132 -1.18 -12.18 21.29
CA GLU A 132 -1.84 -12.42 19.99
C GLU A 132 -2.71 -11.23 19.56
N ASP A 133 -3.46 -10.63 20.50
CA ASP A 133 -4.28 -9.44 20.23
C ASP A 133 -3.42 -8.20 19.90
N ILE A 134 -2.29 -8.02 20.60
CA ILE A 134 -1.34 -6.91 20.33
C ILE A 134 -0.69 -7.09 18.96
N THR A 135 -0.27 -8.31 18.61
CA THR A 135 0.31 -8.59 17.29
C THR A 135 -0.68 -8.26 16.18
N SER A 136 -1.94 -8.69 16.33
CA SER A 136 -2.99 -8.40 15.34
C SER A 136 -3.19 -6.89 15.13
N ALA A 137 -3.26 -6.11 16.21
CA ALA A 137 -3.41 -4.65 16.11
C ALA A 137 -2.20 -3.94 15.49
N VAL A 138 -0.99 -4.47 15.72
CA VAL A 138 0.24 -3.96 15.08
C VAL A 138 0.24 -4.27 13.58
N ASP A 139 -0.17 -5.48 13.19
CA ASP A 139 -0.24 -5.89 11.79
C ASP A 139 -1.25 -5.04 11.01
N ASP A 140 -2.44 -4.79 11.57
CA ASP A 140 -3.45 -3.90 10.96
C ASP A 140 -2.90 -2.48 10.73
N ALA A 141 -2.18 -1.94 11.72
CA ALA A 141 -1.57 -0.61 11.62
C ALA A 141 -0.42 -0.58 10.60
N ALA A 142 0.39 -1.63 10.54
CA ALA A 142 1.48 -1.75 9.58
C ALA A 142 0.96 -1.88 8.15
N GLU A 143 -0.12 -2.64 7.93
CA GLU A 143 -0.80 -2.75 6.64
C GLU A 143 -1.29 -1.39 6.16
N ALA A 144 -1.92 -0.60 7.03
CA ALA A 144 -2.38 0.75 6.68
C ALA A 144 -1.25 1.69 6.24
N ILE A 145 -0.07 1.60 6.88
CA ILE A 145 1.13 2.35 6.49
C ILE A 145 1.62 1.86 5.10
N GLY A 146 1.67 0.54 4.90
CA GLY A 146 2.06 -0.05 3.61
C GLY A 146 1.13 0.35 2.47
N ALA A 147 -0.19 0.38 2.71
CA ALA A 147 -1.18 0.83 1.75
C ALA A 147 -0.96 2.29 1.34
N THR A 148 -0.72 3.18 2.32
CA THR A 148 -0.39 4.59 2.08
C THR A 148 0.85 4.73 1.21
N TYR A 149 1.91 3.94 1.48
CA TYR A 149 3.12 3.95 0.65
C TYR A 149 2.86 3.47 -0.79
N GLY A 150 1.97 2.49 -0.98
CA GLY A 150 1.52 2.06 -2.30
C GLY A 150 0.85 3.20 -3.09
N GLU A 151 -0.03 3.95 -2.44
CA GLU A 151 -0.67 5.14 -3.02
C GLU A 151 0.37 6.21 -3.41
N GLU A 152 1.41 6.42 -2.58
CA GLU A 152 2.50 7.35 -2.91
C GLU A 152 3.29 6.92 -4.15
N LEU A 153 3.52 5.62 -4.36
CA LEU A 153 4.22 5.13 -5.55
C LEU A 153 3.39 5.39 -6.82
N GLU A 154 2.09 5.12 -6.77
CA GLU A 154 1.17 5.41 -7.88
C GLU A 154 1.06 6.92 -8.14
N ALA A 155 0.97 7.74 -7.09
CA ALA A 155 0.96 9.19 -7.22
C ALA A 155 2.23 9.72 -7.89
N LYS A 156 3.41 9.21 -7.50
CA LYS A 156 4.70 9.56 -8.14
C LYS A 156 4.73 9.18 -9.62
N ARG A 157 4.25 7.98 -9.95
CA ARG A 157 4.13 7.52 -11.33
C ARG A 157 3.21 8.42 -12.16
N ASN A 158 2.02 8.72 -11.65
CA ASN A 158 1.05 9.57 -12.33
C ASN A 158 1.56 11.00 -12.51
N ALA A 159 2.19 11.57 -11.48
CA ALA A 159 2.81 12.90 -11.56
C ALA A 159 3.90 12.95 -12.66
N TYR A 160 4.71 11.88 -12.80
CA TYR A 160 5.71 11.79 -13.87
C TYR A 160 5.07 11.72 -15.27
N ILE A 161 3.96 10.98 -15.42
CA ILE A 161 3.22 10.88 -16.69
C ILE A 161 2.57 12.22 -17.07
N GLU A 162 2.02 12.92 -16.08
CA GLU A 162 1.25 14.15 -16.26
C GLU A 162 2.10 15.41 -16.39
N ALA A 163 3.35 15.42 -15.89
CA ALA A 163 4.23 16.57 -16.03
C ALA A 163 4.31 17.02 -17.50
N THR A 164 4.47 18.30 -17.78
CA THR A 164 4.82 18.79 -19.12
C THR A 164 6.30 19.14 -19.11
N ASP A 165 7.01 18.85 -20.20
CA ASP A 165 8.42 19.23 -20.33
C ASP A 165 8.60 20.77 -20.26
#